data_AF-A0A519QJA0-F1
#
_entry.id   AF-A0A519QJA0-F1
#
_cell.length_a   1.000
_cell.length_b   1.000
_cell.length_c   1.000
_cell.angle_alpha   90.00
_cell.angle_beta   90.00
_cell.angle_gamma   90.00
#
_symmetry.space_group_name_H-M   'P 1'
#
loop_
_entity.id
_entity.type
_entity.pdbx_description
1 polymer ?
#
loop_
_entity_poly.entity_id
_entity_poly.type
_entity_poly.pdbx_seq_one_letter_code
_entity_poly.pdbx_strand_id
1 'polypeptide(L)'
;MSTLTSAEKSEQIGLIRSMLAKSRKLSLSTENTYCSLLFNYAKQHRDAEHESLREFFEKSPSEHYATLMETTKPDQSKRSILSALRVISDDTDYVDYIRTMNTRVSEKYAHDQKTKKNKISMDQIRKIEKEYRKLVAIDMSMDDKHPNLDVYNTWILICLTSSIYCSPRRLQDWSLMKIKNIDKSKDNYISKQTFVFNQFKTVHSNPLAKQVPISNELYFILRRWMQLNPTDYLIFQPNRQPYTPSALTKKLQKIYGKGVSVSAIRSIYTSSVLREDLKDVKEINDRLEQKAAEMATSVNMLKSVYLKERG
;
A
#
# COMPACT_ATOMS: atom_id res chain seq x y z
N MET A 1 -4.42 32.15 15.36
CA MET A 1 -5.15 31.48 14.27
C MET A 1 -6.64 31.48 14.59
N SER A 2 -7.41 32.33 13.89
CA SER A 2 -8.88 32.32 13.96
C SER A 2 -9.41 30.95 13.53
N THR A 3 -10.30 30.35 14.32
CA THR A 3 -10.99 29.11 13.98
C THR A 3 -12.11 29.40 12.98
N LEU A 4 -11.89 29.01 11.72
CA LEU A 4 -12.92 29.01 10.68
C LEU A 4 -14.18 28.30 11.17
N THR A 5 -15.34 28.91 10.92
CA THR A 5 -16.64 28.31 11.13
C THR A 5 -16.85 27.10 10.21
N SER A 6 -17.80 26.23 10.55
CA SER A 6 -18.15 25.06 9.73
C SER A 6 -18.61 25.47 8.32
N ALA A 7 -19.31 26.60 8.21
CA ALA A 7 -19.81 27.14 6.94
C ALA A 7 -18.66 27.62 6.03
N GLU A 8 -17.75 28.45 6.55
CA GLU A 8 -16.59 28.96 5.79
C GLU A 8 -15.67 27.83 5.32
N LYS A 9 -15.49 26.80 6.15
CA LYS A 9 -14.73 25.61 5.77
C LYS A 9 -15.38 24.88 4.59
N SER A 10 -16.70 24.71 4.62
CA SER A 10 -17.45 24.05 3.55
C SER A 10 -17.33 24.82 2.23
N GLU A 11 -17.44 26.15 2.30
CA GLU A 11 -17.30 27.04 1.15
C GLU A 11 -15.90 26.96 0.51
N GLN A 12 -14.83 27.07 1.33
CA GLN A 12 -13.45 26.96 0.83
C GLN A 12 -13.18 25.60 0.19
N ILE A 13 -13.70 24.51 0.78
CA ILE A 13 -13.58 23.16 0.20
C ILE A 13 -14.33 23.11 -1.14
N GLY A 14 -15.53 23.69 -1.23
CA GLY A 14 -16.31 23.79 -2.46
C GLY A 14 -15.54 24.52 -3.57
N LEU A 15 -14.90 25.65 -3.24
CA LEU A 15 -14.07 26.40 -4.18
C LEU A 15 -12.88 25.58 -4.67
N ILE A 16 -12.11 24.95 -3.77
CA ILE A 16 -10.97 24.09 -4.15
C ILE A 16 -11.43 22.96 -5.08
N ARG A 17 -12.56 22.33 -4.75
CA ARG A 17 -13.14 21.24 -5.53
C ARG A 17 -13.53 21.70 -6.93
N SER A 18 -14.08 22.91 -7.07
CA SER A 18 -14.39 23.51 -8.37
C SER A 18 -13.13 23.78 -9.21
N MET A 19 -12.02 24.18 -8.58
CA MET A 19 -10.74 24.39 -9.26
C MET A 19 -10.16 23.07 -9.77
N LEU A 20 -10.18 22.02 -8.95
CA LEU A 20 -9.75 20.68 -9.34
C LEU A 20 -10.59 20.12 -10.50
N ALA A 21 -11.92 20.27 -10.44
CA ALA A 21 -12.83 19.76 -11.47
C ALA A 21 -12.59 20.38 -12.85
N LYS A 22 -12.22 21.67 -12.90
CA LYS A 22 -11.90 22.37 -14.16
C LYS A 22 -10.64 21.83 -14.83
N SER A 23 -9.68 21.35 -14.04
CA SER A 23 -8.37 20.96 -14.57
C SER A 23 -8.35 19.59 -15.24
N ARG A 24 -8.85 18.54 -14.56
CA ARG A 24 -8.72 17.14 -15.01
C ARG A 24 -9.81 16.25 -14.40
N LYS A 25 -10.17 15.17 -15.11
CA LYS A 25 -11.06 14.12 -14.57
C LYS A 25 -10.31 13.26 -13.55
N LEU A 26 -10.43 13.61 -12.28
CA LEU A 26 -9.83 12.86 -11.16
C LEU A 26 -10.74 11.74 -10.67
N SER A 27 -10.16 10.71 -10.07
CA SER A 27 -10.95 9.76 -9.26
C SER A 27 -11.43 10.45 -7.98
N LEU A 28 -12.61 10.06 -7.48
CA LEU A 28 -13.18 10.62 -6.24
C LEU A 28 -12.21 10.53 -5.04
N SER A 29 -11.43 9.44 -4.95
CA SER A 29 -10.43 9.28 -3.89
C SER A 29 -9.29 10.30 -3.99
N THR A 30 -8.84 10.58 -5.22
CA THR A 30 -7.75 11.53 -5.49
C THR A 30 -8.22 12.95 -5.27
N GLU A 31 -9.40 13.29 -5.76
CA GLU A 31 -10.04 14.58 -5.56
C GLU A 31 -10.19 14.90 -4.06
N ASN A 32 -10.76 13.99 -3.28
CA ASN A 32 -10.90 14.16 -1.83
C ASN A 32 -9.54 14.35 -1.12
N THR A 33 -8.51 13.62 -1.57
CA THR A 33 -7.15 13.76 -1.03
C THR A 33 -6.57 15.13 -1.37
N TYR A 34 -6.67 15.56 -2.63
CA TYR A 34 -6.13 16.84 -3.08
C TYR A 34 -6.86 18.02 -2.44
N CYS A 35 -8.20 17.98 -2.36
CA CYS A 35 -8.98 18.97 -1.61
C CYS A 35 -8.46 19.11 -0.17
N SER A 36 -8.25 17.98 0.51
CA SER A 36 -7.78 17.98 1.90
C SER A 36 -6.35 18.53 2.03
N LEU A 37 -5.46 18.20 1.09
CA LEU A 37 -4.08 18.69 1.09
C LEU A 37 -4.03 20.20 0.85
N LEU A 38 -4.74 20.69 -0.16
CA LEU A 38 -4.76 22.09 -0.55
C LEU A 38 -5.45 22.96 0.50
N PHE A 39 -6.56 22.50 1.07
CA PHE A 39 -7.23 23.20 2.17
C PHE A 39 -6.29 23.38 3.37
N ASN A 40 -5.62 22.31 3.80
CA ASN A 40 -4.70 22.40 4.94
C ASN A 40 -3.44 23.22 4.61
N TYR A 41 -2.97 23.20 3.36
CA TYR A 41 -1.84 23.99 2.90
C TYR A 41 -2.19 25.49 2.91
N ALA A 42 -3.30 25.89 2.29
CA ALA A 42 -3.76 27.28 2.31
C ALA A 42 -4.05 27.75 3.74
N LYS A 43 -4.71 26.94 4.56
CA LYS A 43 -4.96 27.28 5.98
C LYS A 43 -3.68 27.59 6.76
N GLN A 44 -2.55 26.97 6.40
CA GLN A 44 -1.28 27.12 7.11
C GLN A 44 -0.40 28.25 6.57
N HIS A 45 -0.52 28.59 5.29
CA HIS A 45 0.47 29.43 4.60
C HIS A 45 -0.12 30.64 3.86
N ARG A 46 -1.44 30.72 3.70
CA ARG A 46 -2.12 31.88 3.12
C ARG A 46 -2.30 32.96 4.19
N ASP A 47 -2.03 34.20 3.82
CA ASP A 47 -2.49 35.35 4.61
C ASP A 47 -3.97 35.61 4.34
N ALA A 48 -4.85 35.04 5.17
CA ALA A 48 -6.28 35.12 4.96
C ALA A 48 -6.87 36.54 5.09
N GLU A 49 -6.13 37.49 5.65
CA GLU A 49 -6.58 38.89 5.81
C GLU A 49 -6.40 39.69 4.52
N HIS A 50 -5.35 39.40 3.76
CA HIS A 50 -4.95 40.18 2.59
C HIS A 50 -5.00 39.39 1.27
N GLU A 51 -5.24 38.09 1.32
CA GLU A 51 -5.16 37.21 0.16
C GLU A 51 -6.33 36.22 0.13
N SER A 52 -7.04 36.21 -1.00
CA SER A 52 -8.09 35.23 -1.28
C SER A 52 -7.50 33.84 -1.52
N LEU A 53 -8.36 32.81 -1.41
CA LEU A 53 -7.92 31.44 -1.68
C LEU A 53 -7.43 31.23 -3.12
N ARG A 54 -8.02 31.97 -4.07
CA ARG A 54 -7.68 31.88 -5.48
C ARG A 54 -6.32 32.52 -5.75
N GLU A 55 -6.12 33.76 -5.28
CA GLU A 55 -4.85 34.49 -5.41
C GLU A 55 -3.69 33.67 -4.82
N PHE A 56 -3.90 33.06 -3.64
CA PHE A 56 -2.89 32.20 -3.03
C PHE A 56 -2.43 31.06 -3.94
N PHE A 57 -3.34 30.40 -4.66
CA PHE A 57 -3.00 29.28 -5.54
C PHE A 57 -2.55 29.71 -6.94
N GLU A 58 -2.70 30.98 -7.29
CA GLU A 58 -2.21 31.58 -8.55
C GLU A 58 -0.76 32.08 -8.41
N LYS A 59 -0.17 32.02 -7.22
CA LYS A 59 1.26 32.24 -6.99
C LYS A 59 2.14 31.30 -7.81
N SER A 60 3.37 31.74 -8.07
CA SER A 60 4.29 30.98 -8.91
C SER A 60 4.65 29.62 -8.28
N PRO A 61 4.95 28.60 -9.09
CA PRO A 61 5.44 27.31 -8.59
C PRO A 61 6.66 27.43 -7.68
N SER A 62 7.53 28.40 -7.97
CA SER A 62 8.75 28.67 -7.19
C SER A 62 8.45 29.17 -5.77
N GLU A 63 7.46 30.04 -5.61
CA GLU A 63 7.02 30.55 -4.29
C GLU A 63 6.40 29.43 -3.44
N HIS A 64 5.54 28.62 -4.06
CA HIS A 64 4.95 27.48 -3.38
C HIS A 64 6.00 26.44 -2.97
N TYR A 65 6.98 26.19 -3.84
CA TYR A 65 8.09 25.31 -3.54
C TYR A 65 8.95 25.84 -2.38
N ALA A 66 9.32 27.12 -2.40
CA ALA A 66 10.08 27.78 -1.33
C ALA A 66 9.34 27.68 0.01
N THR A 67 8.06 28.05 0.02
CA THR A 67 7.17 27.95 1.19
C THR A 67 7.16 26.52 1.74
N LEU A 68 7.02 25.52 0.87
CA LEU A 68 7.03 24.12 1.28
C LEU A 68 8.38 23.68 1.84
N MET A 69 9.51 24.16 1.28
CA MET A 69 10.84 23.79 1.74
C MET A 69 11.11 24.29 3.16
N GLU A 70 10.59 25.45 3.54
CA GLU A 70 10.68 26.01 4.90
C GLU A 70 9.87 25.22 5.94
N THR A 71 8.93 24.38 5.50
CA THR A 71 8.14 23.56 6.43
C THR A 71 8.89 22.33 6.92
N THR A 72 8.53 21.87 8.12
CA THR A 72 8.97 20.59 8.72
C THR A 72 8.23 19.36 8.15
N LYS A 73 7.37 19.54 7.14
CA LYS A 73 6.62 18.42 6.56
C LYS A 73 7.57 17.39 5.93
N PRO A 74 7.24 16.10 5.94
CA PRO A 74 8.02 15.11 5.20
C PRO A 74 7.99 15.39 3.68
N ASP A 75 9.07 15.05 2.97
CA ASP A 75 9.14 15.21 1.50
C ASP A 75 7.98 14.52 0.77
N GLN A 76 7.51 13.38 1.28
CA GLN A 76 6.33 12.70 0.74
C GLN A 76 5.06 13.58 0.78
N SER A 77 4.88 14.34 1.86
CA SER A 77 3.77 15.28 1.99
C SER A 77 3.96 16.49 1.08
N LYS A 78 5.17 17.07 1.06
CA LYS A 78 5.53 18.19 0.16
C LYS A 78 5.25 17.83 -1.30
N ARG A 79 5.74 16.67 -1.75
CA ARG A 79 5.47 16.11 -3.08
C ARG A 79 3.98 16.01 -3.42
N SER A 80 3.18 15.55 -2.47
CA SER A 80 1.75 15.34 -2.68
C SER A 80 1.00 16.67 -2.79
N ILE A 81 1.42 17.69 -2.04
CA ILE A 81 0.90 19.06 -2.16
C ILE A 81 1.30 19.66 -3.52
N LEU A 82 2.57 19.57 -3.93
CA LEU A 82 3.03 20.03 -5.26
C LEU A 82 2.27 19.34 -6.40
N SER A 83 1.96 18.05 -6.24
CA SER A 83 1.15 17.32 -7.22
C SER A 83 -0.29 17.85 -7.30
N ALA A 84 -0.88 18.25 -6.18
CA ALA A 84 -2.21 18.84 -6.15
C ALA A 84 -2.22 20.28 -6.72
N LEU A 85 -1.20 21.08 -6.42
CA LEU A 85 -1.01 22.43 -6.98
C LEU A 85 -0.83 22.39 -8.50
N ARG A 86 -0.02 21.46 -9.00
CA ARG A 86 0.12 21.20 -10.45
C ARG A 86 -1.22 20.90 -11.09
N VAL A 87 -2.07 20.11 -10.45
CA VAL A 87 -3.38 19.80 -11.03
C VAL A 87 -4.23 21.07 -11.15
N ILE A 88 -4.26 21.94 -10.14
CA ILE A 88 -5.06 23.18 -10.23
C ILE A 88 -4.50 24.19 -11.25
N SER A 89 -3.18 24.34 -11.33
CA SER A 89 -2.53 25.34 -12.18
C SER A 89 -2.28 24.87 -13.62
N ASP A 90 -2.21 23.55 -13.84
CA ASP A 90 -1.70 22.90 -15.06
C ASP A 90 -0.26 23.31 -15.45
N ASP A 91 0.47 23.94 -14.52
CA ASP A 91 1.83 24.43 -14.74
C ASP A 91 2.86 23.28 -14.71
N THR A 92 3.67 23.20 -15.76
CA THR A 92 4.68 22.15 -15.94
C THR A 92 5.91 22.31 -15.06
N ASP A 93 6.20 23.50 -14.53
CA ASP A 93 7.38 23.73 -13.69
C ASP A 93 7.32 22.94 -12.38
N TYR A 94 6.10 22.63 -11.91
CA TYR A 94 5.91 21.71 -10.80
C TYR A 94 6.51 20.31 -11.05
N VAL A 95 6.66 19.88 -12.31
CA VAL A 95 7.19 18.56 -12.65
C VAL A 95 8.61 18.37 -12.11
N ASP A 96 9.47 19.37 -12.23
CA ASP A 96 10.86 19.27 -11.78
C ASP A 96 10.97 19.28 -10.25
N TYR A 97 10.16 20.09 -9.57
CA TYR A 97 10.06 20.06 -8.11
C TYR A 97 9.52 18.71 -7.62
N ILE A 98 8.50 18.15 -8.27
CA ILE A 98 7.96 16.82 -7.96
C ILE A 98 9.01 15.73 -8.20
N ARG A 99 9.79 15.81 -9.28
CA ARG A 99 10.89 14.87 -9.58
C ARG A 99 11.97 14.92 -8.50
N THR A 100 12.36 16.13 -8.08
CA THR A 100 13.31 16.33 -6.98
C THR A 100 12.82 15.69 -5.69
N MET A 101 11.55 15.94 -5.31
CA MET A 101 10.96 15.31 -4.13
C MET A 101 10.85 13.79 -4.25
N ASN A 102 10.51 13.24 -5.43
CA ASN A 102 10.48 11.79 -5.65
C ASN A 102 11.84 11.15 -5.43
N THR A 103 12.92 11.80 -5.86
CA THR A 103 14.29 11.33 -5.67
C THR A 103 14.63 11.24 -4.18
N ARG A 104 14.43 12.33 -3.43
CA ARG A 104 14.65 12.37 -1.97
C ARG A 104 13.81 11.35 -1.21
N VAL A 105 12.53 11.20 -1.57
CA VAL A 105 11.64 10.19 -0.98
C VAL A 105 12.17 8.78 -1.23
N SER A 106 12.64 8.50 -2.45
CA SER A 106 13.14 7.17 -2.83
C SER A 106 14.44 6.84 -2.12
N GLU A 107 15.37 7.79 -2.03
CA GLU A 107 16.63 7.66 -1.30
C GLU A 107 16.38 7.41 0.19
N LYS A 108 15.52 8.21 0.82
CA LYS A 108 15.13 8.04 2.22
C LYS A 108 14.47 6.69 2.46
N TYR A 109 13.59 6.26 1.56
CA TYR A 109 12.94 4.95 1.66
C TYR A 109 13.96 3.81 1.54
N ALA A 110 14.89 3.87 0.60
CA ALA A 110 15.95 2.88 0.43
C ALA A 110 16.87 2.82 1.66
N HIS A 111 17.27 3.97 2.19
CA HIS A 111 18.04 4.06 3.43
C HIS A 111 17.29 3.45 4.61
N ASP A 112 16.03 3.82 4.81
CA ASP A 112 15.18 3.30 5.88
C ASP A 112 15.00 1.79 5.81
N GLN A 113 14.80 1.22 4.63
CA GLN A 113 14.64 -0.24 4.46
C GLN A 113 15.93 -1.01 4.78
N LYS A 114 17.11 -0.43 4.50
CA LYS A 114 18.41 -1.06 4.82
C LYS A 114 18.77 -0.96 6.30
N THR A 115 18.38 0.13 6.96
CA THR A 115 18.84 0.45 8.33
C THR A 115 17.85 0.06 9.42
N LYS A 116 16.54 0.02 9.13
CA LYS A 116 15.54 -0.36 10.14
C LYS A 116 15.63 -1.85 10.45
N LYS A 117 16.11 -2.16 11.65
CA LYS A 117 16.05 -3.50 12.20
C LYS A 117 14.59 -3.94 12.36
N ASN A 118 14.33 -5.19 11.96
CA ASN A 118 13.02 -5.80 12.15
C ASN A 118 12.71 -5.93 13.64
N LYS A 119 11.49 -5.54 14.03
CA LYS A 119 11.02 -5.59 15.43
C LYS A 119 10.58 -6.98 15.89
N ILE A 120 10.48 -7.91 14.95
CA ILE A 120 10.06 -9.29 15.17
C ILE A 120 10.90 -10.22 14.28
N SER A 121 11.23 -11.42 14.78
CA SER A 121 11.90 -12.47 14.02
C SER A 121 10.92 -13.47 13.41
N MET A 122 11.36 -14.26 12.44
CA MET A 122 10.54 -15.36 11.90
C MET A 122 10.18 -16.40 12.96
N ASP A 123 11.06 -16.67 13.92
CA ASP A 123 10.78 -17.63 14.99
C ASP A 123 9.68 -17.14 15.93
N GLN A 124 9.65 -15.84 16.22
CA GLN A 124 8.57 -15.23 16.98
C GLN A 124 7.24 -15.30 16.21
N ILE A 125 7.26 -15.05 14.90
CA ILE A 125 6.07 -15.19 14.04
C ILE A 125 5.57 -16.64 14.06
N ARG A 126 6.46 -17.64 13.92
CA ARG A 126 6.10 -19.06 14.00
C ARG A 126 5.53 -19.45 15.36
N LYS A 127 6.06 -18.89 16.45
CA LYS A 127 5.54 -19.11 17.81
C LYS A 127 4.11 -18.58 17.94
N ILE A 128 3.86 -17.35 17.48
CA ILE A 128 2.52 -16.74 17.48
C ILE A 128 1.55 -17.56 16.63
N GLU A 129 1.96 -17.99 15.44
CA GLU A 129 1.12 -18.86 14.60
C GLU A 129 0.74 -20.15 15.33
N LYS A 130 1.72 -20.82 15.96
CA LYS A 130 1.50 -22.06 16.70
C LYS A 130 0.54 -21.86 17.88
N GLU A 131 0.62 -20.73 18.57
CA GLU A 131 -0.30 -20.37 19.67
C GLU A 131 -1.74 -20.22 19.15
N TYR A 132 -1.95 -19.44 18.08
CA TYR A 132 -3.29 -19.26 17.49
C TYR A 132 -3.85 -20.55 16.88
N ARG A 133 -3.00 -21.37 16.25
CA ARG A 133 -3.40 -22.69 15.74
C ARG A 133 -3.92 -23.58 16.85
N LYS A 134 -3.26 -23.58 18.03
CA LYS A 134 -3.72 -24.32 19.20
C LYS A 134 -5.05 -23.78 19.73
N LEU A 135 -5.21 -22.46 19.82
CA LEU A 135 -6.47 -21.85 20.27
C LEU A 135 -7.64 -22.26 19.38
N VAL A 136 -7.47 -22.21 18.06
CA VAL A 136 -8.48 -22.67 17.10
C VAL A 136 -8.75 -24.16 17.26
N ALA A 137 -7.73 -24.99 17.44
CA ALA A 137 -7.93 -26.43 17.64
C ALA A 137 -8.73 -26.75 18.91
N ILE A 138 -8.45 -26.05 20.01
CA ILE A 138 -9.19 -26.20 21.28
C ILE A 138 -10.65 -25.79 21.07
N ASP A 139 -10.88 -24.60 20.53
CA ASP A 139 -12.21 -24.05 20.30
C ASP A 139 -13.06 -24.94 19.37
N MET A 140 -12.47 -25.41 18.27
CA MET A 140 -13.08 -26.38 17.35
C MET A 140 -13.34 -27.76 17.97
N SER A 141 -12.60 -28.13 19.01
CA SER A 141 -12.85 -29.38 19.74
C SER A 141 -14.01 -29.27 20.73
N MET A 142 -14.36 -28.03 21.14
CA MET A 142 -15.50 -27.76 22.03
C MET A 142 -16.80 -27.61 21.23
N ASP A 143 -16.79 -26.82 20.15
CA ASP A 143 -17.91 -26.70 19.21
C ASP A 143 -17.36 -26.50 17.79
N ASP A 144 -17.48 -27.54 16.97
CA ASP A 144 -16.95 -27.54 15.60
C ASP A 144 -17.85 -26.79 14.61
N LYS A 145 -19.09 -26.44 15.01
CA LYS A 145 -20.10 -25.74 14.22
C LYS A 145 -20.12 -24.24 14.50
N HIS A 146 -19.88 -23.83 15.74
CA HIS A 146 -19.89 -22.42 16.16
C HIS A 146 -18.62 -22.00 16.89
N PRO A 147 -17.44 -22.09 16.24
CA PRO A 147 -16.21 -21.63 16.86
C PRO A 147 -16.22 -20.12 17.11
N ASN A 148 -15.35 -19.68 18.01
CA ASN A 148 -14.99 -18.29 18.19
C ASN A 148 -14.45 -17.68 16.88
N LEU A 149 -15.35 -16.98 16.20
CA LEU A 149 -15.07 -16.39 14.89
C LEU A 149 -13.93 -15.36 14.93
N ASP A 150 -13.70 -14.61 16.02
CA ASP A 150 -12.58 -13.66 16.07
C ASP A 150 -11.24 -14.41 16.15
N VAL A 151 -11.16 -15.48 16.94
CA VAL A 151 -9.94 -16.29 17.07
C VAL A 151 -9.63 -16.96 15.73
N TYR A 152 -10.62 -17.61 15.10
CA TYR A 152 -10.43 -18.27 13.80
C TYR A 152 -10.06 -17.26 12.70
N ASN A 153 -10.79 -16.16 12.58
CA ASN A 153 -10.51 -15.09 11.62
C ASN A 153 -9.10 -14.48 11.83
N THR A 154 -8.68 -14.32 13.09
CA THR A 154 -7.32 -13.86 13.42
C THR A 154 -6.26 -14.88 12.99
N TRP A 155 -6.50 -16.17 13.20
CA TRP A 155 -5.58 -17.21 12.75
C TRP A 155 -5.49 -17.27 11.22
N ILE A 156 -6.61 -17.14 10.49
CA ILE A 156 -6.58 -17.06 9.02
C ILE A 156 -5.77 -15.85 8.55
N LEU A 157 -5.93 -14.69 9.20
CA LEU A 157 -5.12 -13.52 8.91
C LEU A 157 -3.62 -13.79 9.13
N ILE A 158 -3.25 -14.52 10.19
CA ILE A 158 -1.87 -14.95 10.43
C ILE A 158 -1.40 -15.88 9.31
N CYS A 159 -2.19 -16.88 8.92
CA CYS A 159 -1.84 -17.79 7.83
C CYS A 159 -1.55 -17.06 6.51
N LEU A 160 -2.32 -16.02 6.20
CA LEU A 160 -2.20 -15.23 4.96
C LEU A 160 -1.07 -14.17 5.00
N THR A 161 -0.57 -13.80 6.18
CA THR A 161 0.37 -12.67 6.33
C THR A 161 1.72 -13.03 6.94
N SER A 162 1.83 -14.14 7.67
CA SER A 162 3.03 -14.58 8.37
C SER A 162 4.18 -15.04 7.47
N SER A 163 3.91 -15.25 6.18
CA SER A 163 4.84 -15.87 5.23
C SER A 163 5.17 -17.35 5.50
N ILE A 164 4.39 -18.00 6.38
CA ILE A 164 4.56 -19.43 6.71
C ILE A 164 3.93 -20.31 5.62
N TYR A 165 2.71 -19.98 5.20
CA TYR A 165 1.92 -20.83 4.30
C TYR A 165 1.85 -20.32 2.86
N CYS A 166 2.10 -19.03 2.64
CA CYS A 166 2.14 -18.41 1.32
C CYS A 166 3.04 -17.17 1.33
N SER A 167 3.55 -16.77 0.17
CA SER A 167 4.36 -15.55 0.06
C SER A 167 3.55 -14.32 0.48
N PRO A 168 4.15 -13.37 1.21
CA PRO A 168 3.40 -12.27 1.79
C PRO A 168 2.91 -11.29 0.72
N ARG A 169 1.62 -10.94 0.77
CA ARG A 169 0.95 -9.99 -0.14
C ARG A 169 0.62 -8.66 0.53
N ARG A 170 -0.02 -7.73 -0.17
CA ARG A 170 -0.50 -6.47 0.46
C ARG A 170 -1.78 -6.76 1.22
N LEU A 171 -2.01 -6.04 2.32
CA LEU A 171 -3.22 -6.22 3.14
C LEU A 171 -4.52 -6.06 2.34
N GLN A 172 -4.54 -5.12 1.41
CA GLN A 172 -5.71 -4.85 0.59
C GLN A 172 -6.09 -6.05 -0.30
N ASP A 173 -5.10 -6.82 -0.76
CA ASP A 173 -5.34 -8.02 -1.56
C ASP A 173 -6.22 -9.01 -0.77
N TRP A 174 -6.02 -9.08 0.55
CA TRP A 174 -6.77 -9.95 1.46
C TRP A 174 -8.09 -9.35 1.95
N SER A 175 -8.14 -8.04 2.23
CA SER A 175 -9.37 -7.40 2.69
C SER A 175 -10.48 -7.37 1.64
N LEU A 176 -10.10 -7.43 0.36
CA LEU A 176 -11.01 -7.46 -0.79
C LEU A 176 -11.33 -8.89 -1.26
N MET A 177 -10.76 -9.91 -0.60
CA MET A 177 -10.97 -11.31 -0.97
C MET A 177 -12.36 -11.76 -0.56
N LYS A 178 -13.20 -12.12 -1.52
CA LYS A 178 -14.54 -12.66 -1.32
C LYS A 178 -14.57 -14.17 -1.41
N ILE A 179 -15.48 -14.75 -0.62
CA ILE A 179 -15.74 -16.19 -0.55
C ILE A 179 -17.21 -16.54 -0.84
N LYS A 180 -18.10 -15.55 -0.88
CA LYS A 180 -19.51 -15.66 -1.31
C LYS A 180 -19.87 -14.46 -2.19
N ASN A 181 -20.95 -14.58 -2.98
CA ASN A 181 -21.45 -13.52 -3.85
C ASN A 181 -20.34 -12.89 -4.73
N ILE A 182 -19.58 -13.75 -5.41
CA ILE A 182 -18.35 -13.38 -6.13
C ILE A 182 -18.69 -12.96 -7.56
N ASP A 183 -18.29 -11.75 -7.93
CA ASP A 183 -18.15 -11.33 -9.34
C ASP A 183 -16.73 -11.70 -9.82
N LYS A 184 -16.60 -12.77 -10.61
CA LYS A 184 -15.30 -13.26 -11.10
C LYS A 184 -14.54 -12.28 -11.98
N SER A 185 -15.20 -11.24 -12.50
CA SER A 185 -14.57 -10.20 -13.32
C SER A 185 -13.97 -9.06 -12.50
N LYS A 186 -14.40 -8.88 -11.25
CA LYS A 186 -14.03 -7.73 -10.42
C LYS A 186 -13.44 -8.10 -9.08
N ASP A 187 -13.93 -9.15 -8.44
CA ASP A 187 -13.58 -9.48 -7.06
C ASP A 187 -12.30 -10.30 -7.00
N ASN A 188 -11.59 -10.20 -5.87
CA ASN A 188 -10.58 -11.20 -5.53
C ASN A 188 -11.30 -12.42 -4.95
N TYR A 189 -10.93 -13.63 -5.35
CA TYR A 189 -11.60 -14.84 -4.88
C TYR A 189 -10.67 -16.07 -4.84
N ILE A 190 -11.15 -17.13 -4.20
CA ILE A 190 -10.50 -18.44 -4.22
C ILE A 190 -11.21 -19.33 -5.23
N SER A 191 -10.47 -19.90 -6.18
CA SER A 191 -10.99 -20.86 -7.15
C SER A 191 -10.19 -22.13 -7.10
N LYS A 192 -10.84 -23.24 -6.72
CA LYS A 192 -10.15 -24.50 -6.42
C LYS A 192 -9.00 -24.19 -5.46
N GLN A 193 -7.78 -24.57 -5.80
CA GLN A 193 -6.58 -24.38 -5.01
C GLN A 193 -5.75 -23.16 -5.45
N THR A 194 -6.41 -22.11 -5.93
CA THR A 194 -5.73 -20.91 -6.46
C THR A 194 -6.39 -19.66 -5.91
N PHE A 195 -5.58 -18.72 -5.44
CA PHE A 195 -6.02 -17.35 -5.22
C PHE A 195 -6.06 -16.61 -6.55
N VAL A 196 -7.19 -15.98 -6.86
CA VAL A 196 -7.38 -15.13 -8.03
C VAL A 196 -7.50 -13.68 -7.58
N PHE A 197 -6.61 -12.83 -8.08
CA PHE A 197 -6.55 -11.42 -7.74
C PHE A 197 -6.87 -10.56 -8.98
N ASN A 198 -8.08 -10.02 -9.03
CA ASN A 198 -8.52 -9.05 -10.03
C ASN A 198 -8.22 -7.61 -9.57
N GLN A 199 -8.32 -7.34 -8.28
CA GLN A 199 -7.98 -6.06 -7.66
C GLN A 199 -6.63 -6.15 -6.95
N PHE A 200 -5.65 -5.44 -7.49
CA PHE A 200 -4.30 -5.31 -6.92
C PHE A 200 -3.64 -4.02 -7.38
N LYS A 201 -2.56 -3.61 -6.71
CA LYS A 201 -1.90 -2.29 -6.88
C LYS A 201 -1.60 -1.91 -8.34
N THR A 202 -1.28 -2.89 -9.18
CA THR A 202 -0.76 -2.69 -10.54
C THR A 202 -1.74 -3.14 -11.63
N VAL A 203 -3.03 -3.32 -11.30
CA VAL A 203 -4.05 -3.76 -12.26
C VAL A 203 -4.18 -2.84 -13.46
N HIS A 204 -4.05 -1.52 -13.29
CA HIS A 204 -4.12 -0.57 -14.42
C HIS A 204 -3.00 -0.75 -15.44
N SER A 205 -1.79 -1.11 -14.99
CA SER A 205 -0.64 -1.38 -15.87
C SER A 205 -0.60 -2.82 -16.38
N ASN A 206 -1.28 -3.74 -15.70
CA ASN A 206 -1.32 -5.15 -16.04
C ASN A 206 -2.71 -5.68 -15.69
N PRO A 207 -3.67 -5.61 -16.61
CA PRO A 207 -5.09 -5.87 -16.32
C PRO A 207 -5.38 -7.36 -16.11
N LEU A 208 -4.45 -8.24 -16.44
CA LEU A 208 -4.64 -9.67 -16.29
C LEU A 208 -4.62 -10.06 -14.81
N ALA A 209 -5.64 -10.84 -14.42
CA ALA A 209 -5.77 -11.40 -13.09
C ALA A 209 -4.49 -12.16 -12.69
N LYS A 210 -4.04 -11.95 -11.45
CA LYS A 210 -2.92 -12.72 -10.91
C LYS A 210 -3.44 -13.97 -10.24
N GLN A 211 -2.93 -15.11 -10.68
CA GLN A 211 -3.24 -16.42 -10.10
C GLN A 211 -2.07 -16.87 -9.24
N VAL A 212 -2.33 -17.24 -8.00
CA VAL A 212 -1.31 -17.73 -7.07
C VAL A 212 -1.76 -19.08 -6.50
N PRO A 213 -1.00 -20.16 -6.71
CA PRO A 213 -1.35 -21.46 -6.17
C PRO A 213 -1.34 -21.44 -4.65
N ILE A 214 -2.24 -22.21 -4.05
CA ILE A 214 -2.39 -22.38 -2.61
C ILE A 214 -1.78 -23.73 -2.23
N SER A 215 -0.92 -23.77 -1.21
CA SER A 215 -0.42 -25.06 -0.71
C SER A 215 -1.58 -25.96 -0.24
N ASN A 216 -1.39 -27.28 -0.27
CA ASN A 216 -2.40 -28.23 0.22
C ASN A 216 -2.83 -27.89 1.65
N GLU A 217 -1.85 -27.68 2.54
CA GLU A 217 -2.11 -27.35 3.94
C GLU A 217 -2.97 -26.09 4.10
N LEU A 218 -2.61 -24.99 3.42
CA LEU A 218 -3.37 -23.74 3.49
C LEU A 218 -4.77 -23.89 2.90
N TYR A 219 -4.91 -24.65 1.81
CA TYR A 219 -6.20 -24.87 1.18
C TYR A 219 -7.16 -25.64 2.08
N PHE A 220 -6.69 -26.65 2.82
CA PHE A 220 -7.50 -27.37 3.81
C PHE A 220 -7.99 -26.44 4.92
N ILE A 221 -7.10 -25.60 5.46
CA ILE A 221 -7.44 -24.60 6.47
C ILE A 221 -8.51 -23.62 5.94
N LEU A 222 -8.30 -23.08 4.73
CA LEU A 222 -9.21 -22.12 4.12
C LEU A 222 -10.57 -22.74 3.80
N ARG A 223 -10.63 -23.97 3.28
CA ARG A 223 -11.91 -24.64 3.00
C ARG A 223 -12.75 -24.80 4.25
N ARG A 224 -12.15 -25.21 5.38
CA ARG A 224 -12.90 -25.32 6.64
C ARG A 224 -13.40 -23.96 7.11
N TRP A 225 -12.55 -22.93 7.04
CA TRP A 225 -12.96 -21.57 7.39
C TRP A 225 -14.10 -21.04 6.50
N MET A 226 -14.05 -21.28 5.19
CA MET A 226 -15.08 -20.82 4.25
C MET A 226 -16.46 -21.42 4.54
N GLN A 227 -16.53 -22.62 5.13
CA GLN A 227 -17.79 -23.23 5.55
C GLN A 227 -18.40 -22.56 6.78
N LEU A 228 -17.56 -22.11 7.71
CA LEU A 228 -17.96 -21.53 9.00
C LEU A 228 -18.15 -20.00 8.93
N ASN A 229 -17.47 -19.34 7.99
CA ASN A 229 -17.48 -17.89 7.87
C ASN A 229 -18.88 -17.39 7.45
N PRO A 230 -19.53 -16.51 8.25
CA PRO A 230 -20.89 -16.04 7.97
C PRO A 230 -20.96 -14.90 6.93
N THR A 231 -19.82 -14.37 6.48
CA THR A 231 -19.76 -13.16 5.63
C THR A 231 -19.36 -13.48 4.18
N ASP A 232 -19.46 -12.46 3.33
CA ASP A 232 -19.00 -12.54 1.94
C ASP A 232 -17.47 -12.45 1.81
N TYR A 233 -16.78 -11.97 2.84
CA TYR A 233 -15.34 -11.67 2.82
C TYR A 233 -14.55 -12.72 3.58
N LEU A 234 -13.35 -13.04 3.10
CA LEU A 234 -12.47 -14.02 3.74
C LEU A 234 -12.07 -13.59 5.16
N ILE A 235 -11.79 -12.30 5.35
CA ILE A 235 -11.43 -11.68 6.62
C ILE A 235 -12.37 -10.49 6.85
N PHE A 236 -12.99 -10.42 8.03
CA PHE A 236 -14.01 -9.39 8.34
C PHE A 236 -13.84 -8.79 9.74
N GLN A 237 -14.29 -7.56 9.92
CA GLN A 237 -14.35 -6.85 11.20
C GLN A 237 -15.49 -7.39 12.08
N PRO A 238 -15.52 -7.12 13.41
CA PRO A 238 -16.62 -7.57 14.28
C PRO A 238 -18.03 -7.18 13.79
N ASN A 239 -18.16 -6.06 13.08
CA ASN A 239 -19.41 -5.61 12.45
C ASN A 239 -19.74 -6.33 11.12
N ARG A 240 -19.02 -7.42 10.79
CA ARG A 240 -19.16 -8.24 9.57
C ARG A 240 -18.85 -7.53 8.26
N GLN A 241 -18.24 -6.35 8.31
CA GLN A 241 -17.75 -5.62 7.15
C GLN A 241 -16.29 -5.95 6.84
N PRO A 242 -15.80 -5.76 5.60
CA PRO A 242 -14.40 -5.99 5.29
C PRO A 242 -13.52 -5.01 6.08
N TYR A 243 -12.30 -5.42 6.41
CA TYR A 243 -11.35 -4.50 7.03
C TYR A 243 -10.92 -3.40 6.05
N THR A 244 -10.79 -2.17 6.55
CA THR A 244 -9.96 -1.19 5.85
C THR A 244 -8.48 -1.54 6.04
N PRO A 245 -7.57 -1.15 5.12
CA PRO A 245 -6.14 -1.43 5.26
C PRO A 245 -5.54 -0.89 6.57
N SER A 246 -6.05 0.24 7.06
CA SER A 246 -5.61 0.84 8.33
C SER A 246 -6.11 0.05 9.54
N ALA A 247 -7.36 -0.40 9.54
CA ALA A 247 -7.91 -1.25 10.59
C ALA A 247 -7.18 -2.61 10.65
N LEU A 248 -6.90 -3.20 9.48
CA LEU A 248 -6.17 -4.46 9.39
C LEU A 248 -4.72 -4.32 9.88
N THR A 249 -4.07 -3.19 9.56
CA THR A 249 -2.73 -2.87 10.12
C THR A 249 -2.77 -2.78 11.64
N LYS A 250 -3.80 -2.16 12.23
CA LYS A 250 -3.96 -2.11 13.70
C LYS A 250 -4.17 -3.51 14.29
N LYS A 251 -4.98 -4.37 13.65
CA LYS A 251 -5.16 -5.77 14.09
C LYS A 251 -3.81 -6.51 14.06
N LEU A 252 -3.00 -6.35 13.01
CA LEU A 252 -1.67 -6.96 12.96
C LEU A 252 -0.72 -6.45 14.03
N GLN A 253 -0.76 -5.16 14.35
CA GLN A 253 0.05 -4.61 15.45
C GLN A 253 -0.39 -5.14 16.82
N LYS A 254 -1.65 -5.54 16.98
CA LYS A 254 -2.11 -6.24 18.19
C LYS A 254 -1.57 -7.67 18.25
N ILE A 255 -1.48 -8.36 17.11
CA ILE A 255 -0.99 -9.75 17.03
C ILE A 255 0.53 -9.81 17.22
N TYR A 256 1.27 -8.99 16.48
CA TYR A 256 2.74 -9.09 16.38
C TYR A 256 3.49 -8.02 17.18
N GLY A 257 2.78 -7.04 17.76
CA GLY A 257 3.36 -5.93 18.51
C GLY A 257 3.44 -4.60 17.75
N LYS A 258 3.62 -3.52 18.52
CA LYS A 258 3.55 -2.13 18.01
C LYS A 258 4.60 -1.84 16.94
N GLY A 259 4.14 -1.40 15.78
CA GLY A 259 4.99 -1.03 14.65
C GLY A 259 5.37 -2.20 13.74
N VAL A 260 4.86 -3.42 13.98
CA VAL A 260 4.93 -4.50 12.99
C VAL A 260 3.81 -4.29 11.97
N SER A 261 4.19 -4.11 10.71
CA SER A 261 3.26 -4.00 9.57
C SER A 261 3.49 -5.15 8.61
N VAL A 262 2.56 -5.38 7.67
CA VAL A 262 2.81 -6.36 6.60
C VAL A 262 4.05 -6.04 5.79
N SER A 263 4.37 -4.76 5.59
CA SER A 263 5.62 -4.38 4.92
C SER A 263 6.85 -4.84 5.70
N ALA A 264 6.80 -4.81 7.04
CA ALA A 264 7.87 -5.35 7.87
C ALA A 264 7.96 -6.88 7.73
N ILE A 265 6.83 -7.59 7.77
CA ILE A 265 6.81 -9.06 7.59
C ILE A 265 7.33 -9.45 6.20
N ARG A 266 6.93 -8.70 5.15
CA ARG A 266 7.47 -8.86 3.79
C ARG A 266 8.99 -8.67 3.76
N SER A 267 9.50 -7.64 4.44
CA SER A 267 10.95 -7.38 4.51
C SER A 267 11.70 -8.51 5.22
N ILE A 268 11.14 -9.04 6.31
CA ILE A 268 11.69 -10.21 7.01
C ILE A 268 11.76 -11.40 6.06
N TYR A 269 10.66 -11.75 5.39
CA TYR A 269 10.60 -12.86 4.44
C TYR A 269 11.62 -12.70 3.30
N THR A 270 11.67 -11.53 2.68
CA THR A 270 12.65 -11.22 1.63
C THR A 270 14.08 -11.39 2.14
N SER A 271 14.36 -10.94 3.35
CA SER A 271 15.71 -11.02 3.96
C SER A 271 16.08 -12.42 4.45
N SER A 272 15.10 -13.28 4.75
CA SER A 272 15.36 -14.64 5.25
C SER A 272 15.34 -15.70 4.17
N VAL A 273 14.46 -15.55 3.16
CA VAL A 273 14.23 -16.57 2.12
C VAL A 273 14.94 -16.20 0.83
N LEU A 274 14.85 -14.94 0.39
CA LEU A 274 15.38 -14.50 -0.91
C LEU A 274 16.78 -13.89 -0.81
N ARG A 275 17.46 -14.04 0.33
CA ARG A 275 18.70 -13.29 0.59
C ARG A 275 19.80 -13.62 -0.39
N GLU A 276 20.04 -14.90 -0.61
CA GLU A 276 21.10 -15.37 -1.50
C GLU A 276 20.74 -15.07 -2.95
N ASP A 277 19.50 -15.35 -3.37
CA ASP A 277 19.00 -14.96 -4.70
C ASP A 277 19.19 -13.45 -4.97
N LEU A 278 18.95 -12.61 -3.96
CA LEU A 278 19.12 -11.16 -4.09
C LEU A 278 20.59 -10.73 -4.13
N LYS A 279 21.51 -11.47 -3.50
CA LYS A 279 22.96 -11.21 -3.65
C LYS A 279 23.39 -11.55 -5.07
N ASP A 280 22.99 -12.71 -5.57
CA ASP A 280 23.33 -13.15 -6.93
C ASP A 280 22.80 -12.16 -7.97
N VAL A 281 21.54 -11.72 -7.81
CA VAL A 281 20.94 -10.68 -8.69
C VAL A 281 21.71 -9.37 -8.59
N LYS A 282 22.18 -8.98 -7.41
CA LYS A 282 22.98 -7.77 -7.23
C LYS A 282 24.32 -7.88 -7.95
N GLU A 283 25.06 -8.97 -7.74
CA GLU A 283 26.35 -9.21 -8.40
C GLU A 283 26.23 -9.27 -9.92
N ILE A 284 25.17 -9.90 -10.42
CA ILE A 284 24.87 -9.93 -11.86
C ILE A 284 24.56 -8.51 -12.36
N ASN A 285 23.75 -7.73 -11.65
CA ASN A 285 23.46 -6.36 -12.06
C ASN A 285 24.71 -5.47 -12.02
N ASP A 286 25.55 -5.56 -10.99
CA ASP A 286 26.80 -4.80 -10.88
C ASP A 286 27.73 -5.13 -12.07
N ARG A 287 27.84 -6.41 -12.45
CA ARG A 287 28.56 -6.84 -13.66
C ARG A 287 27.93 -6.30 -14.95
N LEU A 288 26.59 -6.33 -15.06
CA LEU A 288 25.89 -5.82 -16.23
C LEU A 288 26.04 -4.31 -16.36
N GLU A 289 26.02 -3.56 -15.25
CA GLU A 289 26.26 -2.12 -15.23
C GLU A 289 27.68 -1.79 -15.68
N GLN A 290 28.67 -2.52 -15.17
CA GLN A 290 30.05 -2.37 -15.62
C GLN A 290 30.19 -2.64 -17.13
N LYS A 291 29.64 -3.76 -17.62
CA LYS A 291 29.70 -4.10 -19.04
C LYS A 291 28.90 -3.15 -19.92
N ALA A 292 27.77 -2.66 -19.46
CA ALA A 292 27.00 -1.63 -20.16
C ALA A 292 27.82 -0.34 -20.30
N ALA A 293 28.50 0.09 -19.23
CA ALA A 293 29.39 1.26 -19.26
C ALA A 293 30.58 1.05 -20.22
N GLU A 294 31.25 -0.10 -20.16
CA GLU A 294 32.33 -0.47 -21.11
C GLU A 294 31.85 -0.45 -22.57
N MET A 295 30.61 -0.86 -22.82
CA MET A 295 29.99 -0.88 -24.14
C MET A 295 29.32 0.45 -24.53
N ALA A 296 29.44 1.50 -23.69
CA ALA A 296 28.73 2.77 -23.84
C ALA A 296 27.21 2.61 -24.11
N THR A 297 26.59 1.64 -23.44
CA THR A 297 25.16 1.33 -23.57
C THR A 297 24.48 1.28 -22.21
N SER A 298 23.18 0.97 -22.18
CA SER A 298 22.43 0.79 -20.93
C SER A 298 22.16 -0.68 -20.64
N VAL A 299 22.03 -1.04 -19.36
CA VAL A 299 21.65 -2.40 -18.94
C VAL A 299 20.33 -2.84 -19.56
N ASN A 300 19.40 -1.90 -19.77
CA ASN A 300 18.11 -2.23 -20.40
C ASN A 300 18.29 -2.67 -21.85
N MET A 301 19.17 -2.01 -22.62
CA MET A 301 19.50 -2.41 -24.00
C MET A 301 20.12 -3.81 -24.05
N LEU A 302 21.02 -4.12 -23.10
CA LEU A 302 21.56 -5.49 -22.96
C LEU A 302 20.46 -6.54 -22.78
N LYS A 303 19.45 -6.24 -21.95
CA LYS A 303 18.35 -7.16 -21.62
C LYS A 303 17.29 -7.26 -22.72
N SER A 304 16.95 -6.17 -23.40
CA SER A 304 15.83 -6.15 -24.36
C SER A 304 16.23 -6.44 -25.79
N VAL A 305 17.47 -6.13 -26.19
CA VAL A 305 17.92 -6.23 -27.60
C VAL A 305 18.97 -7.32 -27.78
N TYR A 306 19.93 -7.40 -26.86
CA TYR A 306 21.08 -8.32 -27.02
C TYR A 306 20.84 -9.70 -26.40
N LEU A 307 19.93 -9.83 -25.44
CA LEU A 307 19.51 -11.12 -24.89
C LEU A 307 18.62 -11.84 -25.91
N LYS A 308 19.23 -12.65 -26.76
CA LYS A 308 18.51 -13.56 -27.67
C LYS A 308 18.26 -14.88 -26.96
N GLU A 309 17.07 -15.45 -27.13
CA GLU A 309 16.80 -16.83 -26.72
C GLU A 309 17.81 -17.75 -27.44
N ARG A 310 18.45 -18.65 -26.68
CA ARG A 310 19.23 -19.71 -27.31
C ARG A 310 18.24 -20.57 -28.09
N GLY A 311 18.39 -20.60 -29.42
CA GLY A 311 17.68 -21.53 -30.29
C GLY A 311 18.01 -22.97 -29.97
#